data_AF-A0A105UMN5-F1
#
_entry.id   AF-A0A105UMN5-F1
#
_cell.length_a   1.000
_cell.length_b   1.000
_cell.length_c   1.000
_cell.angle_alpha   90.00
_cell.angle_beta   90.00
_cell.angle_gamma   90.00
#
_symmetry.space_group_name_H-M   'P 1'
#
loop_
_entity.id
_entity.type
_entity.pdbx_description
1 polymer ?
#
loop_
_entity_poly.entity_id
_entity_poly.type
_entity_poly.pdbx_seq_one_letter_code
_entity_poly.pdbx_strand_id
1 'polypeptide(L)'
;MIDLAAILPGALPAAVAWAEAQAARGLAQGEPLTPALADDARSVGVAQPERIRVVSAAQLPFPDEPALAELAREAGLLSPGTIGLTLGHAVFVLQGHDTRRLLTHEFRHVHQYEAAGSIGAFLARYLREIATVGYDAAPLEADARRHEIG
;
A
#
# COMPACT_ATOMS: atom_id res chain seq x y z
N MET A 1 -21.73 4.26 -10.62
CA MET A 1 -21.01 3.38 -9.71
C MET A 1 -20.58 2.18 -10.50
N ILE A 2 -19.28 2.01 -10.64
CA ILE A 2 -18.71 0.79 -11.19
C ILE A 2 -18.91 -0.31 -10.15
N ASP A 3 -19.38 -1.48 -10.60
CA ASP A 3 -19.33 -2.68 -9.75
C ASP A 3 -17.88 -3.15 -9.70
N LEU A 4 -17.15 -2.67 -8.69
CA LEU A 4 -15.73 -2.98 -8.50
C LEU A 4 -15.49 -4.49 -8.43
N ALA A 5 -16.42 -5.24 -7.84
CA ALA A 5 -16.32 -6.70 -7.72
C ALA A 5 -16.45 -7.40 -9.09
N ALA A 6 -17.26 -6.85 -10.00
CA ALA A 6 -17.40 -7.40 -11.35
C ALA A 6 -16.18 -7.16 -12.25
N ILE A 7 -15.47 -6.03 -12.07
CA ILE A 7 -14.33 -5.66 -12.92
C ILE A 7 -13.00 -6.24 -12.38
N LEU A 8 -12.92 -6.42 -11.05
CA LEU A 8 -11.70 -6.82 -10.36
C LEU A 8 -11.00 -8.06 -10.95
N PRO A 9 -11.68 -9.18 -11.29
CA PRO A 9 -11.00 -10.36 -11.83
C PRO A 9 -10.25 -10.09 -13.14
N GLY A 10 -10.79 -9.22 -14.00
CA GLY A 10 -10.18 -8.85 -15.27
C GLY A 10 -9.04 -7.83 -15.12
N ALA A 11 -9.17 -6.91 -14.16
CA ALA A 11 -8.17 -5.86 -13.94
C ALA A 11 -6.99 -6.29 -13.05
N LEU A 12 -7.18 -7.34 -12.23
CA LEU A 12 -6.20 -7.77 -11.23
C LEU A 12 -4.80 -8.06 -11.83
N PRO A 13 -4.64 -8.78 -12.96
CA PRO A 13 -3.30 -9.02 -13.52
C PRO A 13 -2.54 -7.74 -13.86
N ALA A 14 -3.24 -6.74 -14.44
CA ALA A 14 -2.65 -5.45 -14.77
C ALA A 14 -2.30 -4.64 -13.51
N ALA A 15 -3.18 -4.67 -12.50
CA ALA A 15 -2.92 -4.03 -11.21
C ALA A 15 -1.68 -4.62 -10.51
N VAL A 16 -1.54 -5.95 -10.53
CA VAL A 16 -0.38 -6.65 -9.96
C VAL A 16 0.90 -6.29 -10.71
N ALA A 17 0.89 -6.33 -12.05
CA ALA A 17 2.05 -5.98 -12.85
C ALA A 17 2.50 -4.53 -12.61
N TRP A 18 1.55 -3.59 -12.52
CA TRP A 18 1.85 -2.21 -12.17
C TRP A 18 2.44 -2.08 -10.76
N ALA A 19 1.83 -2.75 -9.78
CA ALA A 19 2.29 -2.72 -8.39
C ALA A 19 3.70 -3.31 -8.23
N GLU A 20 4.01 -4.42 -8.90
CA GLU A 20 5.34 -5.02 -8.92
C GLU A 20 6.37 -4.10 -9.56
N ALA A 21 6.02 -3.42 -10.66
CA ALA A 21 6.90 -2.47 -11.32
C ALA A 21 7.20 -1.25 -10.42
N GLN A 22 6.19 -0.69 -9.75
CA GLN A 22 6.40 0.41 -8.80
C GLN A 22 7.16 -0.06 -7.56
N ALA A 23 6.87 -1.26 -7.02
CA ALA A 23 7.61 -1.82 -5.90
C ALA A 23 9.11 -1.95 -6.23
N ALA A 24 9.45 -2.49 -7.41
CA ALA A 24 10.84 -2.60 -7.86
C ALA A 24 11.54 -1.23 -7.94
N ARG A 25 10.86 -0.22 -8.49
CA ARG A 25 11.37 1.16 -8.53
C ARG A 25 11.58 1.74 -7.13
N GLY A 26 10.59 1.56 -6.25
CA GLY A 26 10.64 2.04 -4.87
C GLY A 26 11.78 1.40 -4.06
N LEU A 27 12.00 0.10 -4.23
CA LEU A 27 13.11 -0.61 -3.59
C LEU A 27 14.49 -0.14 -4.09
N ALA A 28 14.59 0.25 -5.36
CA ALA A 28 15.84 0.73 -5.95
C ALA A 28 16.21 2.16 -5.53
N GLN A 29 15.20 3.02 -5.30
CA GLN A 29 15.41 4.47 -5.08
C GLN A 29 15.15 4.93 -3.64
N GLY A 30 14.42 4.15 -2.84
CA GLY A 30 14.04 4.54 -1.49
C GLY A 30 15.18 4.40 -0.50
N GLU A 31 15.07 5.11 0.62
CA GLU A 31 16.04 5.06 1.70
C GLU A 31 15.74 3.90 2.66
N PRO A 32 16.75 3.24 3.24
CA PRO A 32 16.53 2.26 4.28
C PRO A 32 15.95 2.91 5.55
N LEU A 33 15.29 2.12 6.38
CA LEU A 33 14.80 2.61 7.66
C LEU A 33 15.95 3.00 8.59
N THR A 34 15.75 4.08 9.34
CA THR A 34 16.56 4.36 10.53
C THR A 34 16.32 3.27 11.59
N PRO A 35 17.23 3.09 12.57
CA PRO A 35 17.02 2.12 13.64
C PRO A 35 15.69 2.31 14.37
N ALA A 36 15.28 3.55 14.65
CA ALA A 36 14.01 3.85 15.31
C ALA A 36 12.80 3.44 14.45
N LEU A 37 12.81 3.72 13.14
CA LEU A 37 11.73 3.29 12.25
C LEU A 37 11.70 1.77 12.06
N ALA A 38 12.87 1.11 12.08
CA ALA A 38 12.93 -0.35 12.03
C ALA A 38 12.33 -0.97 13.29
N ASP A 39 12.51 -0.37 14.47
CA ASP A 39 11.86 -0.80 15.71
C ASP A 39 10.35 -0.58 15.67
N ASP A 40 9.90 0.57 15.14
CA ASP A 40 8.48 0.82 14.90
C ASP A 40 7.87 -0.22 13.94
N ALA A 41 8.55 -0.52 12.82
CA ALA A 41 8.12 -1.55 11.88
C ALA A 41 7.98 -2.94 12.54
N ARG A 42 8.94 -3.34 13.37
CA ARG A 42 8.85 -4.59 14.16
C ARG A 42 7.67 -4.58 15.11
N SER A 43 7.44 -3.45 15.79
CA SER A 43 6.34 -3.32 16.76
C SER A 43 4.96 -3.50 16.13
N VAL A 44 4.81 -3.19 14.84
CA VAL A 44 3.56 -3.41 14.08
C VAL A 44 3.55 -4.73 13.29
N GLY A 45 4.54 -5.60 13.54
CA GLY A 45 4.56 -6.99 13.07
C GLY A 45 5.40 -7.27 11.83
N VAL A 46 6.13 -6.29 11.29
CA VAL A 46 7.02 -6.52 10.13
C VAL A 46 8.13 -7.50 10.51
N ALA A 47 8.28 -8.56 9.73
CA ALA A 47 9.28 -9.60 9.93
C ALA A 47 10.67 -9.18 9.41
N GLN A 48 10.73 -8.48 8.28
CA GLN A 48 11.98 -8.07 7.61
C GLN A 48 12.06 -6.55 7.42
N PRO A 49 12.15 -5.75 8.50
CA PRO A 49 12.19 -4.29 8.40
C PRO A 49 13.37 -3.77 7.59
N GLU A 50 14.50 -4.48 7.56
CA GLU A 50 15.69 -4.15 6.77
C GLU A 50 15.46 -4.15 5.25
N ARG A 51 14.38 -4.78 4.78
CA ARG A 51 13.97 -4.77 3.37
C ARG A 51 13.16 -3.54 3.00
N ILE A 52 12.59 -2.85 3.99
CA ILE A 52 11.75 -1.67 3.73
C ILE A 52 12.61 -0.58 3.11
N ARG A 53 12.07 0.06 2.06
CA ARG A 53 12.60 1.27 1.46
C ARG A 53 11.52 2.33 1.42
N VAL A 54 11.79 3.48 2.02
CA VAL A 54 10.87 4.62 2.07
C VAL A 54 11.25 5.63 1.00
N VAL A 55 10.30 5.95 0.14
CA VAL A 55 10.42 6.95 -0.92
C VAL A 55 9.63 8.18 -0.52
N SER A 56 10.31 9.29 -0.28
CA SER A 56 9.68 10.60 -0.09
C SER A 56 9.41 11.26 -1.45
N ALA A 57 8.17 11.20 -1.90
CA ALA A 57 7.79 11.59 -3.26
C ALA A 57 7.00 12.91 -3.28
N ALA A 58 7.23 13.74 -4.31
CA ALA A 58 6.41 14.93 -4.54
C ALA A 58 4.98 14.58 -5.01
N GLN A 59 4.82 13.41 -5.64
CA GLN A 59 3.55 12.83 -6.05
C GLN A 59 3.65 11.31 -5.88
N LEU A 60 2.58 10.68 -5.40
CA LEU A 60 2.53 9.22 -5.31
C LEU A 60 2.46 8.60 -6.71
N PRO A 61 3.04 7.39 -6.92
CA PRO A 61 2.87 6.66 -8.17
C PRO A 61 1.39 6.47 -8.50
N PHE A 62 1.02 6.72 -9.75
CA PHE A 62 -0.33 6.54 -10.25
C PHE A 62 -0.28 5.80 -11.61
N PRO A 63 -1.24 4.91 -11.91
CA PRO A 63 -1.27 4.21 -13.20
C PRO A 63 -1.63 5.15 -14.35
N ASP A 64 -0.84 5.11 -15.43
CA ASP A 64 -1.14 5.82 -16.68
C ASP A 64 -2.21 5.10 -17.53
N GLU A 65 -2.39 3.80 -17.31
CA GLU A 65 -3.37 2.99 -18.03
C GLU A 65 -4.79 3.35 -17.55
N PRO A 66 -5.68 3.82 -18.44
CA PRO A 66 -6.96 4.40 -18.03
C PRO A 66 -7.87 3.47 -17.23
N ALA A 67 -7.92 2.17 -17.54
CA ALA A 67 -8.79 1.25 -16.80
C ALA A 67 -8.28 1.04 -15.37
N LEU A 68 -6.97 0.94 -15.19
CA LEU A 68 -6.34 0.81 -13.87
C LEU A 68 -6.40 2.12 -13.07
N ALA A 69 -6.31 3.27 -13.73
CA ALA A 69 -6.56 4.58 -13.14
C ALA A 69 -7.97 4.72 -12.59
N GLU A 70 -8.97 4.33 -13.38
CA GLU A 70 -10.37 4.34 -12.96
C GLU A 70 -10.59 3.38 -11.77
N LEU A 71 -10.02 2.18 -11.82
CA LEU A 71 -10.07 1.20 -10.74
C LEU A 71 -9.49 1.78 -9.44
N ALA A 72 -8.31 2.42 -9.51
CA ALA A 72 -7.65 2.99 -8.35
C ALA A 72 -8.45 4.16 -7.73
N ARG A 73 -9.13 4.94 -8.58
CA ARG A 73 -10.04 6.02 -8.16
C ARG A 73 -11.29 5.49 -7.47
N GLU A 74 -11.98 4.54 -8.11
CA GLU A 74 -13.23 3.96 -7.59
C GLU A 74 -13.00 3.14 -6.32
N ALA A 75 -11.84 2.48 -6.19
CA ALA A 75 -11.46 1.77 -4.98
C ALA A 75 -11.03 2.69 -3.84
N GLY A 76 -10.87 4.00 -4.07
CA GLY A 76 -10.38 4.97 -3.07
C GLY A 76 -8.88 4.86 -2.75
N LEU A 77 -8.21 3.84 -3.29
CA LEU A 77 -6.81 3.45 -3.07
C LEU A 77 -5.79 4.53 -3.41
N LEU A 78 -6.05 5.30 -4.47
CA LEU A 78 -5.19 6.39 -4.93
C LEU A 78 -6.03 7.66 -5.16
N SER A 79 -6.89 7.97 -4.20
CA SER A 79 -7.66 9.23 -4.20
C SER A 79 -6.74 10.44 -4.00
N PRO A 80 -7.18 11.68 -4.32
CA PRO A 80 -6.39 12.89 -4.08
C PRO A 80 -5.98 13.13 -2.61
N GLY A 81 -6.65 12.47 -1.65
CA GLY A 81 -6.30 12.54 -0.22
C GLY A 81 -5.27 11.49 0.22
N THR A 82 -4.83 10.62 -0.69
CA THR A 82 -3.86 9.55 -0.40
C THR A 82 -2.48 10.16 -0.20
N ILE A 83 -1.91 9.95 0.99
CA ILE A 83 -0.61 10.49 1.39
C ILE A 83 0.47 9.41 1.58
N GLY A 84 0.08 8.14 1.53
CA GLY A 84 0.96 6.98 1.62
C GLY A 84 0.52 5.86 0.67
N LEU A 85 1.47 5.05 0.21
CA LEU A 85 1.22 3.88 -0.61
C LEU A 85 2.28 2.82 -0.31
N THR A 86 1.84 1.65 0.14
CA THR A 86 2.71 0.49 0.36
C THR A 86 2.56 -0.55 -0.75
N LEU A 87 3.68 -0.99 -1.32
CA LEU A 87 3.74 -2.04 -2.33
C LEU A 87 4.85 -3.04 -1.97
N GLY A 88 4.46 -4.13 -1.28
CA GLY A 88 5.43 -5.07 -0.72
C GLY A 88 6.28 -4.39 0.36
N HIS A 89 7.60 -4.32 0.15
CA HIS A 89 8.53 -3.61 1.04
C HIS A 89 8.85 -2.17 0.58
N ALA A 90 8.29 -1.70 -0.54
CA ALA A 90 8.41 -0.31 -0.95
C ALA A 90 7.29 0.53 -0.33
N VAL A 91 7.64 1.58 0.40
CA VAL A 91 6.70 2.50 1.03
C VAL A 91 6.90 3.89 0.42
N PHE A 92 5.87 4.42 -0.23
CA PHE A 92 5.86 5.77 -0.78
C PHE A 92 5.10 6.68 0.16
N VAL A 93 5.66 7.85 0.45
CA VAL A 93 5.03 8.86 1.29
C VAL A 93 5.12 10.20 0.59
N LEU A 94 4.03 10.97 0.62
CA LEU A 94 4.02 12.33 0.12
C LEU A 94 4.94 13.20 0.99
N GLN A 95 5.79 14.02 0.36
CA GLN A 95 6.72 14.90 1.08
C GLN A 95 6.01 15.74 2.16
N GLY A 96 6.54 15.72 3.38
CA GLY A 96 5.98 16.42 4.54
C GLY A 96 4.89 15.67 5.30
N HIS A 97 4.56 14.44 4.90
CA HIS A 97 3.54 13.60 5.56
C HIS A 97 4.11 12.36 6.27
N ASP A 98 5.44 12.23 6.36
CA ASP A 98 6.20 11.13 6.99
C ASP A 98 6.11 11.10 8.53
N THR A 99 4.93 11.38 9.05
CA THR A 99 4.61 11.24 10.46
C THR A 99 4.74 9.78 10.89
N ARG A 100 5.14 9.55 12.14
CA ARG A 100 5.22 8.22 12.74
C ARG A 100 3.91 7.45 12.60
N ARG A 101 2.78 8.14 12.74
CA ARG A 101 1.44 7.57 12.58
C ARG A 101 1.21 7.00 11.18
N LEU A 102 1.51 7.79 10.14
CA LEU A 102 1.40 7.32 8.76
C LEU A 102 2.40 6.19 8.47
N LEU A 103 3.67 6.34 8.88
CA LEU A 103 4.68 5.31 8.61
C LEU A 103 4.31 3.97 9.25
N THR A 104 3.80 3.97 10.48
CA THR A 104 3.36 2.73 11.16
C THR A 104 2.12 2.12 10.53
N HIS A 105 1.21 2.92 9.98
CA HIS A 105 0.12 2.45 9.12
C HIS A 105 0.66 1.72 7.89
N GLU A 106 1.57 2.35 7.14
CA GLU A 106 2.18 1.77 5.94
C GLU A 106 3.01 0.52 6.25
N PHE A 107 3.78 0.52 7.36
CA PHE A 107 4.51 -0.65 7.81
C PHE A 107 3.57 -1.80 8.19
N ARG A 108 2.36 -1.50 8.68
CA ARG A 108 1.37 -2.54 8.92
C ARG A 108 0.90 -3.18 7.61
N HIS A 109 0.80 -2.43 6.51
CA HIS A 109 0.59 -3.03 5.19
C HIS A 109 1.78 -3.87 4.74
N VAL A 110 3.04 -3.47 5.03
CA VAL A 110 4.21 -4.33 4.76
C VAL A 110 4.07 -5.69 5.44
N HIS A 111 3.69 -5.72 6.72
CA HIS A 111 3.41 -6.96 7.42
C HIS A 111 2.31 -7.79 6.74
N GLN A 112 1.22 -7.14 6.29
CA GLN A 112 0.14 -7.82 5.59
C GLN A 112 0.58 -8.38 4.22
N TYR A 113 1.47 -7.70 3.50
CA TYR A 113 2.12 -8.22 2.29
C TYR A 113 2.99 -9.44 2.61
N GLU A 114 3.81 -9.38 3.66
CA GLU A 114 4.64 -10.50 4.11
C GLU A 114 3.78 -11.73 4.46
N ALA A 115 2.67 -11.52 5.19
CA ALA A 115 1.73 -12.57 5.55
C ALA A 115 0.99 -13.16 4.33
N ALA A 116 0.72 -12.35 3.30
CA ALA A 116 0.10 -12.80 2.05
C ALA A 116 1.09 -13.56 1.14
N GLY A 117 2.39 -13.35 1.31
CA GLY A 117 3.46 -14.03 0.56
C GLY A 117 3.69 -13.53 -0.87
N SER A 118 2.84 -12.65 -1.41
CA SER A 118 3.06 -11.97 -2.69
C SER A 118 2.22 -10.70 -2.82
N ILE A 119 2.64 -9.79 -3.70
CA ILE A 119 1.86 -8.59 -4.05
C ILE A 119 0.50 -8.99 -4.62
N GLY A 120 0.45 -10.00 -5.51
CA GLY A 120 -0.80 -10.49 -6.10
C GLY A 120 -1.79 -11.04 -5.09
N ALA A 121 -1.34 -11.86 -4.14
CA ALA A 121 -2.21 -12.43 -3.11
C ALA A 121 -2.79 -11.35 -2.18
N PHE A 122 -1.97 -10.37 -1.79
CA PHE A 122 -2.44 -9.23 -1.00
C PHE A 122 -3.45 -8.39 -1.78
N LEU A 123 -3.12 -7.95 -3.01
CA LEU A 123 -4.00 -7.08 -3.79
C LEU A 123 -5.34 -7.74 -4.11
N ALA A 124 -5.33 -9.04 -4.44
CA ALA A 124 -6.56 -9.80 -4.66
C ALA A 124 -7.49 -9.77 -3.44
N ARG A 125 -6.93 -9.86 -2.23
CA ARG A 125 -7.69 -9.78 -0.98
C ARG A 125 -8.12 -8.33 -0.70
N TYR A 126 -7.19 -7.41 -0.75
CA TYR A 126 -7.38 -6.00 -0.39
C TYR A 126 -8.44 -5.32 -1.28
N LEU A 127 -8.33 -5.48 -2.60
CA LEU A 127 -9.32 -4.95 -3.55
C LEU A 127 -10.70 -5.60 -3.39
N ARG A 128 -10.75 -6.89 -3.06
CA ARG A 128 -12.02 -7.59 -2.78
C ARG A 128 -12.68 -7.07 -1.51
N GLU A 129 -11.91 -6.84 -0.45
CA GLU A 129 -12.42 -6.24 0.79
C GLU A 129 -13.02 -4.87 0.50
N ILE A 130 -12.29 -4.00 -0.20
CA ILE A 130 -12.78 -2.67 -0.60
C ILE A 130 -14.04 -2.77 -1.47
N ALA A 131 -14.06 -3.66 -2.47
CA ALA A 131 -15.23 -3.85 -3.33
C ALA A 131 -16.47 -4.34 -2.56
N THR A 132 -16.28 -5.00 -1.41
CA THR A 132 -17.38 -5.59 -0.64
C THR A 132 -17.90 -4.63 0.43
N VAL A 133 -17.02 -3.94 1.14
CA VAL A 133 -17.39 -3.13 2.32
C VAL A 133 -16.99 -1.66 2.24
N GLY A 134 -16.29 -1.25 1.17
CA GLY A 134 -15.71 0.08 1.04
C GLY A 134 -14.36 0.21 1.76
N TYR A 135 -13.59 1.24 1.39
CA TYR A 135 -12.24 1.48 1.89
C TYR A 135 -12.17 1.62 3.42
N ASP A 136 -13.00 2.49 4.00
CA ASP A 136 -12.96 2.78 5.44
C ASP A 136 -13.35 1.59 6.32
N ALA A 137 -14.15 0.66 5.80
CA ALA A 137 -14.58 -0.52 6.52
C ALA A 137 -13.78 -1.78 6.16
N ALA A 138 -12.84 -1.69 5.20
CA ALA A 138 -12.04 -2.84 4.78
C ALA A 138 -11.22 -3.40 5.97
N PRO A 139 -11.29 -4.72 6.24
CA PRO A 139 -10.58 -5.32 7.37
C PRO A 139 -9.07 -5.06 7.42
N LEU A 140 -8.37 -5.07 6.28
CA LEU A 140 -6.92 -4.77 6.22
C LEU A 140 -6.62 -3.31 6.57
N GLU A 141 -7.48 -2.39 6.15
CA GLU A 141 -7.42 -0.96 6.48
C GLU A 141 -7.70 -0.70 7.97
N ALA A 142 -8.74 -1.33 8.52
CA ALA A 142 -9.05 -1.25 9.94
C ALA A 142 -7.92 -1.85 10.79
N ASP A 143 -7.24 -2.87 10.29
CA ASP A 143 -6.05 -3.44 10.92
C ASP A 143 -4.85 -2.50 10.89
N ALA A 144 -4.58 -1.83 9.76
CA ALA A 144 -3.55 -0.79 9.66
C ALA A 144 -3.79 0.34 10.66
N ARG A 145 -5.02 0.88 10.71
CA ARG A 145 -5.41 1.93 11.67
C ARG A 145 -5.21 1.56 13.14
N ARG A 146 -5.45 0.29 13.52
CA ARG A 146 -5.24 -0.16 14.92
C ARG A 146 -3.78 -0.20 15.34
N HIS A 147 -2.84 -0.20 14.39
CA HIS A 147 -1.41 -0.25 14.64
C HIS A 147 -0.71 1.09 14.41
N GLU A 148 -1.48 2.16 14.18
CA GLU A 148 -0.97 3.52 14.11
C GLU A 148 -0.38 3.98 15.45
N ILE A 149 0.84 4.50 15.43
CA ILE A 149 1.53 5.02 16.62
C ILE A 149 1.69 6.53 16.53
N GLY A 150 1.22 7.23 17.57
CA GLY A 150 1.34 8.69 17.73
C GLY A 150 2.72 9.18 18.14
#